data_AF-R3W1T3-F1
#
_entry.id   AF-R3W1T3-F1
#
_cell.length_a   1.000
_cell.length_b   1.000
_cell.length_c   1.000
_cell.angle_alpha   90.00
_cell.angle_beta   90.00
_cell.angle_gamma   90.00
#
_symmetry.space_group_name_H-M   'P 1'
#
loop_
_entity.id
_entity.type
_entity.pdbx_description
1 polymer ?
#
loop_
_entity_poly.entity_id
_entity_poly.type
_entity_poly.pdbx_seq_one_letter_code
_entity_poly.pdbx_strand_id
1 'polypeptide(L)'
;MSNQVDIRKLMKKDSKGVQRQFMPETSVKAIFDIEEMIAGTAPVLSVNGKVGNVQITKEDLGISQEPETIDIASESNDGIITSALFLKLQQIISDYDSGLLGGSAITIEPVGEE
;
A
#
# COMPACT_ATOMS: atom_id res chain seq x y z
N MET A 1 -7.58 -35.02 -19.56
CA MET A 1 -6.81 -34.42 -20.68
C MET A 1 -5.36 -34.82 -20.49
N SER A 2 -4.75 -35.51 -21.46
CA SER A 2 -3.39 -36.05 -21.36
C SER A 2 -2.41 -35.01 -21.88
N ASN A 3 -1.49 -34.52 -21.03
CA ASN A 3 -0.41 -33.64 -21.47
C ASN A 3 0.70 -34.51 -22.08
N GLN A 4 0.72 -34.62 -23.41
CA GLN A 4 1.75 -35.33 -24.16
C GLN A 4 3.00 -34.46 -24.24
N VAL A 5 4.12 -34.95 -23.69
CA VAL A 5 5.42 -34.27 -23.75
C VAL A 5 6.11 -34.67 -25.04
N ASP A 6 6.27 -33.73 -25.97
CA ASP A 6 7.02 -33.95 -27.21
C ASP A 6 8.54 -33.99 -26.95
N ILE A 7 9.12 -35.19 -26.98
CA ILE A 7 10.57 -35.39 -26.81
C ILE A 7 11.27 -35.15 -28.15
N ARG A 8 11.71 -33.91 -28.41
CA ARG A 8 12.53 -33.57 -29.59
C ARG A 8 14.00 -33.97 -29.38
N LYS A 9 14.48 -34.92 -30.18
CA LYS A 9 15.88 -35.41 -30.20
C LYS A 9 16.72 -34.55 -31.15
N LEU A 10 17.87 -34.03 -30.70
CA LEU A 10 18.76 -33.17 -31.49
C LEU A 10 20.04 -33.93 -31.88
N MET A 11 20.68 -33.55 -32.99
CA MET A 11 21.95 -34.13 -33.45
C MET A 11 23.07 -33.09 -33.34
N LYS A 12 24.16 -33.41 -32.62
CA LYS A 12 25.37 -32.58 -32.55
C LYS A 12 26.54 -33.32 -33.18
N LYS A 13 27.36 -32.63 -33.98
CA LYS A 13 28.57 -33.19 -34.58
C LYS A 13 29.75 -32.96 -33.64
N ASP A 14 30.43 -34.04 -33.23
CA ASP A 14 31.63 -33.97 -32.41
C ASP A 14 32.83 -33.45 -33.22
N SER A 15 33.93 -33.08 -32.55
CA SER A 15 35.17 -32.58 -33.17
C SER A 15 35.80 -33.55 -34.19
N LYS A 16 35.44 -34.84 -34.12
CA LYS A 16 35.84 -35.90 -35.06
C LYS A 16 34.82 -36.16 -36.17
N GLY A 17 33.81 -35.30 -36.31
CA GLY A 17 32.83 -35.35 -37.38
C GLY A 17 31.68 -36.36 -37.21
N VAL A 18 31.63 -37.08 -36.09
CA VAL A 18 30.56 -38.04 -35.77
C VAL A 18 29.35 -37.31 -35.23
N GLN A 19 28.17 -37.59 -35.78
CA GLN A 19 26.92 -37.01 -35.28
C GLN A 19 26.34 -37.87 -34.16
N ARG A 20 26.08 -37.26 -33.00
CA ARG A 20 25.48 -37.91 -31.83
C ARG A 20 24.15 -37.28 -31.49
N GLN A 21 23.20 -38.15 -31.17
CA GLN A 21 21.90 -37.75 -30.67
C GLN A 21 22.02 -37.28 -29.21
N PHE A 22 21.52 -36.09 -28.90
CA PHE A 22 21.42 -35.58 -27.53
C PHE A 22 20.01 -35.05 -27.25
N MET A 23 19.63 -35.08 -25.98
CA MET A 23 18.40 -34.47 -25.50
C MET A 23 18.71 -33.03 -25.07
N PRO A 24 17.85 -32.04 -25.40
CA PRO A 24 18.05 -30.68 -24.91
C PRO A 24 18.00 -30.66 -23.39
N GLU A 25 18.96 -29.99 -22.76
CA GLU A 25 18.97 -29.79 -21.31
C GLU A 25 17.82 -28.85 -20.93
N THR A 26 16.83 -29.37 -20.20
CA THR A 26 15.76 -28.55 -19.64
C THR A 26 16.14 -28.14 -18.23
N SER A 27 16.53 -26.89 -18.03
CA SER A 27 16.66 -26.33 -16.67
C SER A 27 15.27 -25.97 -16.15
N VAL A 28 14.75 -26.71 -15.17
CA VAL A 28 13.57 -26.28 -14.43
C VAL A 28 14.02 -25.20 -13.44
N LYS A 29 13.80 -23.92 -13.77
CA LYS A 29 13.91 -22.85 -12.79
C LYS A 29 12.62 -22.84 -11.99
N ALA A 30 12.66 -23.40 -10.79
CA ALA A 30 11.58 -23.21 -9.84
C ALA A 30 11.59 -21.74 -9.40
N ILE A 31 10.46 -21.05 -9.60
CA ILE A 31 10.21 -19.76 -8.96
C ILE A 31 9.68 -20.12 -7.58
N PHE A 32 10.53 -19.99 -6.57
CA PHE A 32 10.10 -20.04 -5.17
C PHE A 32 9.48 -18.69 -4.81
N ASP A 33 8.54 -18.70 -3.86
CA ASP A 33 7.99 -17.50 -3.21
C ASP A 33 6.95 -16.68 -4.00
N ILE A 34 6.23 -17.31 -4.93
CA ILE A 34 5.05 -16.69 -5.56
C ILE A 34 3.97 -16.35 -4.51
N GLU A 35 3.86 -17.16 -3.44
CA GLU A 35 2.96 -16.89 -2.32
C GLU A 35 3.31 -15.59 -1.59
N GLU A 36 4.59 -15.29 -1.39
CA GLU A 36 5.05 -14.02 -0.79
C GLU A 36 4.79 -12.83 -1.72
N MET A 37 4.87 -13.01 -3.04
CA MET A 37 4.55 -11.96 -4.01
C MET A 37 3.05 -11.62 -4.06
N ILE A 38 2.17 -12.61 -3.84
CA ILE A 38 0.70 -12.45 -3.88
C ILE A 38 0.16 -11.95 -2.53
N ALA A 39 0.85 -12.21 -1.42
CA ALA A 39 0.44 -11.82 -0.07
C ALA A 39 0.28 -10.29 0.11
N GLY A 40 0.72 -9.49 -0.86
CA GLY A 40 0.65 -8.04 -0.80
C GLY A 40 1.69 -7.50 0.19
N THR A 41 2.22 -6.33 -0.11
CA THR A 41 3.06 -5.59 0.84
C THR A 41 2.25 -5.31 2.11
N ALA A 42 2.45 -6.13 3.14
CA ALA A 42 1.99 -5.80 4.47
C ALA A 42 2.57 -4.42 4.83
N PRO A 43 1.74 -3.48 5.33
CA PRO A 43 2.16 -2.09 5.55
C PRO A 43 3.36 -1.95 6.51
N VAL A 44 3.62 -2.97 7.34
CA VAL A 44 4.81 -3.07 8.19
C VAL A 44 5.36 -4.50 8.10
N LEU A 45 6.65 -4.63 7.75
CA LEU A 45 7.32 -5.92 7.57
C LEU A 45 7.62 -6.63 8.89
N SER A 46 8.01 -5.92 9.94
CA SER A 46 8.22 -6.49 11.28
C SER A 46 8.21 -5.45 12.39
N VAL A 47 7.84 -5.87 13.60
CA VAL A 47 7.97 -5.08 14.84
C VAL A 47 8.67 -5.93 15.88
N ASN A 48 9.79 -5.44 16.43
CA ASN A 48 10.60 -6.15 17.43
C ASN A 48 10.91 -7.62 17.04
N GLY A 49 11.27 -7.85 15.78
CA GLY A 49 11.63 -9.17 15.25
C GLY A 49 10.46 -10.12 14.98
N LYS A 50 9.21 -9.69 15.16
CA LYS A 50 8.00 -10.47 14.80
C LYS A 50 7.44 -9.98 13.47
N VAL A 51 7.09 -10.92 12.60
CA VAL A 51 6.49 -10.69 11.27
C VAL A 51 5.01 -11.04 11.34
N GLY A 52 4.16 -10.27 10.67
CA GLY A 52 2.72 -10.52 10.60
C GLY A 52 1.91 -9.24 10.47
N ASN A 53 0.60 -9.41 10.32
CA ASN A 53 -0.30 -8.26 10.22
C ASN A 53 -0.39 -7.53 11.55
N VAL A 54 -0.18 -6.21 11.54
CA VAL A 54 -0.32 -5.36 12.73
C VAL A 54 -1.63 -4.60 12.60
N GLN A 55 -2.61 -5.00 13.40
CA GLN A 55 -3.88 -4.29 13.50
C GLN A 55 -3.80 -3.34 14.70
N ILE A 56 -3.96 -2.04 14.44
CA ILE A 56 -4.03 -0.99 15.47
C ILE A 56 -5.48 -0.54 15.55
N THR A 57 -6.07 -0.59 16.75
CA THR A 57 -7.44 -0.13 17.01
C THR A 57 -7.44 1.24 17.70
N LYS A 58 -8.62 1.83 17.91
CA LYS A 58 -8.73 3.13 18.59
C LYS A 58 -8.22 3.06 20.03
N GLU A 59 -8.46 1.92 20.66
CA GLU A 59 -8.03 1.61 22.01
C GLU A 59 -6.50 1.58 22.12
N ASP A 60 -5.81 1.03 21.11
CA ASP A 60 -4.34 1.00 21.07
C ASP A 60 -3.72 2.40 21.01
N LEU A 61 -4.47 3.37 20.48
CA LEU A 61 -4.07 4.78 20.38
C LEU A 61 -4.60 5.64 21.53
N GLY A 62 -5.33 5.06 22.49
CA GLY A 62 -5.93 5.82 23.59
C GLY A 62 -7.01 6.82 23.13
N ILE A 63 -7.58 6.64 21.94
CA ILE A 63 -8.63 7.52 21.41
C ILE A 63 -9.95 7.11 22.08
N SER A 64 -10.66 8.07 22.68
CA SER A 64 -11.95 7.83 23.32
C SER A 64 -12.94 7.17 22.33
N GLN A 65 -13.83 6.31 22.83
CA GLN A 65 -14.83 5.62 22.01
C GLN A 65 -15.88 6.57 21.43
N GLU A 66 -15.94 7.82 21.92
CA GLU A 66 -16.86 8.81 21.39
C GLU A 66 -16.31 9.40 20.09
N PRO A 67 -17.14 9.50 19.04
CA PRO A 67 -16.69 9.85 17.69
C PRO A 67 -16.16 11.29 17.52
N GLU A 68 -16.18 12.12 18.56
CA GLU A 68 -16.05 13.59 18.42
C GLU A 68 -15.01 14.26 19.32
N THR A 69 -14.37 13.55 20.25
CA THR A 69 -13.36 14.17 21.13
C THR A 69 -11.95 13.67 20.81
N ILE A 70 -11.11 14.56 20.29
CA ILE A 70 -9.67 14.32 20.13
C ILE A 70 -8.99 14.90 21.36
N ASP A 71 -8.25 14.07 22.10
CA ASP A 71 -7.48 14.53 23.25
C ASP A 71 -6.32 15.43 22.81
N ILE A 72 -6.28 16.64 23.37
CA ILE A 72 -5.24 17.63 23.13
C ILE A 72 -4.14 17.47 24.19
N ALA A 73 -2.91 17.27 23.74
CA ALA A 73 -1.76 17.18 24.61
C ALA A 73 -1.55 18.49 25.36
N SER A 74 -1.36 18.38 26.67
CA SER A 74 -1.05 19.49 27.59
C SER A 74 0.23 19.18 28.37
N GLU A 75 0.67 20.09 29.24
CA GLU A 75 1.85 19.85 30.09
C GLU A 75 1.66 18.68 31.06
N SER A 76 0.40 18.33 31.37
CA SER A 76 0.06 17.32 32.38
C SER A 76 -0.63 16.08 31.81
N ASN A 77 -1.12 16.14 30.56
CA ASN A 77 -1.89 15.08 29.93
C ASN A 77 -1.30 14.74 28.55
N ASP A 78 -1.08 13.45 28.32
CA ASP A 78 -0.79 12.94 26.99
C ASP A 78 -2.03 13.11 26.09
N GLY A 79 -1.83 13.52 24.84
CA GLY A 79 -2.88 13.67 23.85
C GLY A 79 -2.36 13.45 22.44
N ILE A 80 -3.27 13.27 21.48
CA ILE A 80 -2.94 12.86 20.09
C ILE A 80 -2.36 14.03 19.29
N ILE A 81 -2.84 15.24 19.57
CA ILE A 81 -2.42 16.47 18.90
C ILE A 81 -1.97 17.51 19.92
N THR A 82 -0.99 18.33 19.58
CA THR A 82 -0.60 19.46 20.43
C THR A 82 -1.60 20.60 20.31
N SER A 83 -1.71 21.43 21.35
CA SER A 83 -2.54 22.64 21.35
C SER A 83 -2.23 23.57 20.18
N ALA A 84 -0.94 23.73 19.83
CA ALA A 84 -0.51 24.53 18.70
C ALA A 84 -1.00 23.99 17.35
N LEU A 85 -1.04 22.66 17.18
CA LEU A 85 -1.59 22.02 15.97
C LEU A 85 -3.11 22.18 15.91
N PHE A 86 -3.80 22.02 17.04
CA PHE A 86 -5.24 22.22 17.13
C PHE A 86 -5.66 23.64 16.69
N LEU A 87 -4.96 24.67 17.18
CA LEU A 87 -5.20 26.05 16.78
C LEU A 87 -4.97 26.29 15.28
N LYS A 88 -3.93 25.68 14.69
CA LYS A 88 -3.70 25.77 13.24
C LYS A 88 -4.82 25.13 12.44
N LEU A 89 -5.33 23.98 12.88
CA LEU A 89 -6.46 23.31 12.22
C LEU A 89 -7.73 24.16 12.31
N GLN A 90 -8.01 24.78 13.47
CA GLN A 90 -9.13 25.72 13.62
C GLN A 90 -9.00 26.90 12.66
N GLN A 91 -7.80 27.47 12.53
CA GLN A 91 -7.54 28.56 11.59
C GLN A 91 -7.77 28.12 10.14
N ILE A 92 -7.27 26.95 9.75
CA ILE A 92 -7.47 26.41 8.39
C ILE A 92 -8.96 26.22 8.09
N ILE A 93 -9.75 25.71 9.05
CA ILE A 93 -11.20 25.54 8.88
C ILE A 93 -11.87 26.92 8.71
N SER A 94 -11.52 27.89 9.55
CA SER A 94 -12.03 29.27 9.44
C SER A 94 -11.64 29.92 8.10
N ASP A 95 -10.42 29.72 7.62
CA ASP A 95 -9.92 30.25 6.35
C ASP A 95 -10.59 29.55 5.15
N TYR A 96 -10.96 28.27 5.29
CA TYR A 96 -11.76 27.55 4.31
C TYR A 96 -13.19 28.08 4.25
N ASP A 97 -13.86 28.19 5.39
CA ASP A 97 -15.25 28.66 5.51
C ASP A 97 -15.41 30.13 5.08
N SER A 98 -14.38 30.94 5.30
CA SER A 98 -14.31 32.33 4.83
C SER A 98 -13.88 32.46 3.36
N GLY A 99 -13.56 31.36 2.67
CA GLY A 99 -13.16 31.34 1.27
C GLY A 99 -11.73 31.82 0.99
N LEU A 100 -10.94 32.13 2.03
CA LEU A 100 -9.54 32.57 1.91
C LEU A 100 -8.64 31.47 1.30
N LEU A 101 -8.99 30.20 1.51
CA LEU A 101 -8.29 29.03 0.92
C LEU A 101 -8.91 28.57 -0.41
N GLY A 102 -9.74 29.39 -1.07
CA GLY A 102 -10.33 29.06 -2.36
C GLY A 102 -11.55 28.14 -2.28
N GLY A 103 -12.23 28.10 -1.12
CA GLY A 103 -13.57 27.51 -0.99
C GLY A 103 -14.58 28.31 -1.81
N SER A 104 -14.82 27.86 -3.04
CA SER A 104 -15.87 28.28 -3.99
C SER A 104 -16.43 29.69 -3.82
N ALA A 105 -15.68 30.70 -4.28
CA ALA A 105 -16.23 31.98 -4.71
C ALA A 105 -17.00 31.78 -6.03
N ILE A 106 -18.11 31.05 -5.99
CA ILE A 106 -19.10 31.03 -7.08
C ILE A 106 -20.38 31.63 -6.51
N THR A 107 -20.47 32.95 -6.54
CA THR A 107 -21.77 33.63 -6.49
C THR A 107 -22.45 33.43 -7.83
N ILE A 108 -23.39 32.48 -7.90
CA ILE A 108 -24.31 32.38 -9.03
C ILE A 108 -25.34 33.48 -8.86
N GLU A 109 -25.21 34.58 -9.60
CA GLU A 109 -26.26 35.58 -9.69
C GLU A 109 -27.47 34.94 -10.41
N PRO A 110 -28.70 35.09 -9.91
CA PRO A 110 -29.87 34.64 -10.65
C PRO A 110 -29.95 35.46 -11.95
N VAL A 111 -29.88 34.78 -13.10
CA VAL A 111 -30.13 35.41 -14.41
C VAL A 111 -31.57 35.91 -14.38
N GLY A 112 -31.74 37.23 -14.45
CA GLY A 112 -33.04 37.87 -14.47
C GLY A 112 -33.94 37.28 -15.55
N GLU A 113 -35.18 37.00 -15.19
CA GLU A 113 -36.21 36.60 -16.14
C GLU A 113 -36.47 37.76 -17.12
N GLU A 114 -36.19 37.53 -18.42
CA GLU A 114 -36.72 38.36 -19.52
C GLU A 114 -38.18 37.99 -19.83
#